data_AF-A0A453D4G8-F1
#
_entry.id   AF-A0A453D4G8-F1
#
_cell.length_a   1.000
_cell.length_b   1.000
_cell.length_c   1.000
_cell.angle_alpha   90.00
_cell.angle_beta   90.00
_cell.angle_gamma   90.00
#
_symmetry.space_group_name_H-M   'P 1'
#
loop_
_entity.id
_entity.type
_entity.pdbx_description
1 polymer ?
#
loop_
_entity_poly.entity_id
_entity_poly.type
_entity_poly.pdbx_seq_one_letter_code
_entity_poly.pdbx_strand_id
1 'polypeptide(L)'
;SRHYASSMSRPRRRGSARPMYPRRRRARRKGPAELSVQIGIEEALPDDPLILSIAETLRTDAGKAMKLAFHNLGNSEYKTRDPCISNVDEYDSVEVSLLLCDDDFIRKLNKEWRDEDHATDVLSMSQHIPGLQIPVLQLGDLVISVDTARRQAEERGHTLLDEIRILMVHGLLHLLGFDHELSKEAEEEMEQEEEQILNTLEWIGKGLIRSAYHFSTDMDHSENSDEANRDIEKRSLREGHQPKLTHIVCDIDGEVMKHQEVYCLCK
;
A
#
# COMPACT_ATOMS: atom_id res chain seq x y z
N SER A 1 -42.12 42.27 77.67
CA SER A 1 -41.40 43.44 77.14
C SER A 1 -41.14 43.27 75.67
N ARG A 2 -41.55 44.25 74.87
CA ARG A 2 -41.33 44.36 73.42
C ARG A 2 -39.83 44.46 73.13
N HIS A 3 -39.35 43.86 72.05
CA HIS A 3 -38.35 44.47 71.16
C HIS A 3 -38.50 43.96 69.72
N TYR A 4 -38.20 44.89 68.81
CA TYR A 4 -38.48 44.94 67.38
C TYR A 4 -37.16 44.73 66.61
N ALA A 5 -37.27 44.50 65.30
CA ALA A 5 -36.21 44.57 64.27
C ALA A 5 -35.25 43.35 64.20
N SER A 6 -34.72 42.93 63.05
CA SER A 6 -34.76 43.47 61.69
C SER A 6 -34.44 42.34 60.70
N SER A 7 -34.99 42.44 59.50
CA SER A 7 -34.66 41.65 58.33
C SER A 7 -33.18 41.82 57.93
N MET A 8 -32.42 40.72 57.89
CA MET A 8 -31.11 40.68 57.22
C MET A 8 -31.11 39.58 56.16
N SER A 9 -31.14 40.03 54.91
CA SER A 9 -30.97 39.25 53.69
C SER A 9 -29.61 38.53 53.71
N ARG A 10 -29.62 37.19 53.71
CA ARG A 10 -28.40 36.40 53.55
C ARG A 10 -27.88 36.52 52.11
N PRO A 11 -26.57 36.76 51.88
CA PRO A 11 -26.02 36.76 50.54
C PRO A 11 -25.99 35.32 50.00
N ARG A 12 -26.53 35.12 48.80
CA ARG A 12 -26.40 33.86 48.05
C ARG A 12 -24.91 33.56 47.86
N ARG A 13 -24.40 32.52 48.53
CA ARG A 13 -23.10 31.93 48.23
C ARG A 13 -23.11 31.49 46.76
N ARG A 14 -22.37 32.19 45.90
CA ARG A 14 -22.00 31.69 44.57
C ARG A 14 -21.19 30.41 44.79
N GLY A 15 -21.79 29.25 44.50
CA GLY A 15 -21.07 28.00 44.44
C GLY A 15 -19.98 28.13 43.38
N SER A 16 -18.73 27.88 43.76
CA SER A 16 -17.62 27.76 42.82
C SER A 16 -17.91 26.56 41.90
N ALA A 17 -18.11 26.86 40.61
CA ALA A 17 -18.16 25.83 39.59
C ALA A 17 -16.81 25.09 39.60
N ARG A 18 -16.83 23.79 39.89
CA ARG A 18 -15.66 22.93 39.74
C ARG A 18 -15.21 22.99 38.27
N PRO A 19 -13.90 23.04 37.99
CA PRO A 19 -13.43 22.94 36.62
C PRO A 19 -13.88 21.59 36.06
N MET A 20 -14.74 21.66 35.04
CA MET A 20 -15.22 20.50 34.31
C MET A 20 -14.05 20.06 33.43
N TYR A 21 -13.18 19.19 33.94
CA TYR A 21 -12.17 18.54 33.11
C TYR A 21 -12.91 17.85 31.95
N PRO A 22 -12.53 18.09 30.68
CA PRO A 22 -13.14 17.37 29.58
C PRO A 22 -12.96 15.88 29.86
N ARG A 23 -14.07 15.16 29.96
CA ARG A 23 -14.06 13.70 30.03
C ARG A 23 -13.27 13.25 28.80
N ARG A 24 -12.06 12.72 29.00
CA ARG A 24 -11.37 11.93 27.97
C ARG A 24 -12.40 10.94 27.46
N ARG A 25 -12.90 11.14 26.23
CA ARG A 25 -13.72 10.15 25.55
C ARG A 25 -12.91 8.87 25.64
N ARG A 26 -13.42 7.86 26.36
CA ARG A 26 -12.82 6.53 26.31
C ARG A 26 -12.78 6.16 24.84
N ALA A 27 -11.59 5.89 24.32
CA ALA A 27 -11.43 5.37 22.97
C ALA A 27 -12.40 4.20 22.83
N ARG A 28 -13.37 4.32 21.91
CA ARG A 28 -14.14 3.16 21.48
C ARG A 28 -13.09 2.17 21.01
N ARG A 29 -13.04 0.97 21.63
CA ARG A 29 -12.34 -0.15 21.02
C ARG A 29 -13.06 -0.41 19.70
N LYS A 30 -12.52 0.13 18.61
CA LYS A 30 -12.98 -0.18 17.26
C LYS A 30 -12.69 -1.66 17.01
N GLY A 31 -13.59 -2.34 16.30
CA GLY A 31 -13.30 -3.68 15.78
C GLY A 31 -12.23 -3.61 14.70
N PRO A 32 -11.82 -4.75 14.12
CA PRO A 32 -10.89 -4.75 13.00
C PRO A 32 -11.47 -3.90 11.86
N ALA A 33 -10.63 -3.11 11.21
CA ALA A 33 -11.04 -2.31 10.07
C ALA A 33 -11.64 -3.19 8.96
N GLU A 34 -12.74 -2.74 8.36
CA GLU A 34 -13.37 -3.45 7.24
C GLU A 34 -12.50 -3.29 5.98
N LEU A 35 -12.06 -4.39 5.38
CA LEU A 35 -11.25 -4.36 4.16
C LEU A 35 -12.15 -4.39 2.91
N SER A 36 -12.01 -3.38 2.07
CA SER A 36 -12.65 -3.26 0.76
C SER A 36 -11.60 -3.45 -0.34
N VAL A 37 -11.77 -4.50 -1.15
CA VAL A 37 -10.91 -4.79 -2.31
C VAL A 37 -11.71 -4.60 -3.59
N GLN A 38 -11.26 -3.69 -4.44
CA GLN A 38 -11.82 -3.47 -5.77
C GLN A 38 -10.91 -4.06 -6.82
N ILE A 39 -11.48 -4.78 -7.79
CA ILE A 39 -10.74 -5.33 -8.93
C ILE A 39 -11.43 -4.89 -10.22
N GLY A 40 -10.69 -4.16 -11.03
CA GLY A 40 -11.07 -3.71 -12.37
C GLY A 40 -10.26 -4.43 -13.46
N ILE A 41 -10.85 -4.49 -14.64
CA ILE A 41 -10.21 -4.92 -15.87
C ILE A 41 -10.36 -3.75 -16.84
N GLU A 42 -9.25 -3.35 -17.43
CA GLU A 42 -9.20 -2.25 -18.40
C GLU A 42 -9.98 -2.62 -19.68
N GLU A 43 -10.60 -1.62 -20.32
CA GLU A 43 -11.56 -1.84 -21.42
C GLU A 43 -10.93 -2.37 -22.72
N ALA A 44 -9.66 -2.04 -22.99
CA ALA A 44 -8.94 -2.51 -24.16
C ALA A 44 -8.44 -3.96 -24.01
N LEU A 45 -8.41 -4.52 -22.80
CA LEU A 45 -8.16 -5.94 -22.63
C LEU A 45 -9.26 -6.78 -23.30
N PRO A 46 -8.89 -7.87 -23.98
CA PRO A 46 -9.88 -8.75 -24.61
C PRO A 46 -10.78 -9.39 -23.56
N ASP A 47 -12.04 -9.67 -23.95
CA ASP A 47 -12.98 -10.48 -23.18
C ASP A 47 -12.48 -11.93 -23.07
N ASP A 48 -11.52 -12.16 -22.19
CA ASP A 48 -10.87 -13.45 -21.93
C ASP A 48 -11.44 -14.08 -20.65
N PRO A 49 -12.12 -15.24 -20.73
CA PRO A 49 -12.62 -15.97 -19.58
C PRO A 49 -11.54 -16.28 -18.53
N LEU A 50 -10.29 -16.45 -18.95
CA LEU A 50 -9.17 -16.68 -18.04
C LEU A 50 -8.90 -15.44 -17.18
N ILE A 51 -8.86 -14.25 -17.78
CA ILE A 51 -8.64 -12.98 -17.06
C ILE A 51 -9.77 -12.72 -16.07
N LEU A 52 -11.01 -13.00 -16.45
CA LEU A 52 -12.17 -12.89 -15.55
C LEU A 52 -12.05 -13.83 -14.35
N SER A 53 -11.69 -15.10 -14.58
CA SER A 53 -11.49 -16.07 -13.51
C SER A 53 -10.33 -15.69 -12.57
N ILE A 54 -9.25 -15.14 -13.12
CA ILE A 54 -8.14 -14.60 -12.35
C ILE A 54 -8.63 -13.44 -11.48
N ALA A 55 -9.34 -12.45 -12.05
CA ALA A 55 -9.87 -11.31 -11.32
C ALA A 55 -10.81 -11.73 -10.16
N GLU A 56 -11.64 -12.76 -10.35
CA GLU A 56 -12.47 -13.31 -9.26
C GLU A 56 -11.63 -13.93 -8.15
N THR A 57 -10.61 -14.71 -8.52
CA THR A 57 -9.69 -15.36 -7.57
C THR A 57 -8.90 -14.33 -6.76
N LEU A 58 -8.41 -13.28 -7.42
CA LEU A 58 -7.65 -12.20 -6.80
C LEU A 58 -8.42 -11.45 -5.71
N ARG A 59 -9.75 -11.34 -5.79
CA ARG A 59 -10.54 -10.71 -4.72
C ARG A 59 -10.35 -11.44 -3.39
N THR A 60 -10.33 -12.76 -3.44
CA THR A 60 -10.13 -13.60 -2.26
C THR A 60 -8.66 -13.56 -1.82
N ASP A 61 -7.74 -13.63 -2.76
CA ASP A 61 -6.30 -13.69 -2.46
C ASP A 61 -5.78 -12.37 -1.90
N ALA A 62 -6.18 -11.22 -2.46
CA ALA A 62 -5.90 -9.90 -1.91
C ALA A 62 -6.42 -9.78 -0.47
N GLY A 63 -7.65 -10.25 -0.21
CA GLY A 63 -8.22 -10.23 1.14
C GLY A 63 -7.41 -11.08 2.15
N LYS A 64 -6.96 -12.26 1.74
CA LYS A 64 -6.09 -13.12 2.57
C LYS A 64 -4.71 -12.49 2.79
N ALA A 65 -4.10 -11.98 1.72
CA ALA A 65 -2.78 -11.36 1.74
C ALA A 65 -2.75 -10.16 2.67
N MET A 66 -3.70 -9.23 2.52
CA MET A 66 -3.82 -8.04 3.37
C MET A 66 -4.07 -8.40 4.83
N LYS A 67 -4.91 -9.40 5.10
CA LYS A 67 -5.16 -9.86 6.47
C LYS A 67 -3.88 -10.37 7.14
N LEU A 68 -3.05 -11.12 6.43
CA LEU A 68 -1.77 -11.60 6.96
C LEU A 68 -0.78 -10.43 7.11
N ALA A 69 -0.65 -9.59 6.09
CA ALA A 69 0.26 -8.44 6.14
C ALA A 69 -0.05 -7.53 7.34
N PHE A 70 -1.33 -7.23 7.60
CA PHE A 70 -1.74 -6.45 8.78
C PHE A 70 -1.47 -7.15 10.10
N HIS A 71 -1.67 -8.47 10.15
CA HIS A 71 -1.30 -9.25 11.33
C HIS A 71 0.21 -9.17 11.59
N ASN A 72 1.05 -9.24 10.56
CA ASN A 72 2.51 -9.16 10.69
C ASN A 72 2.97 -7.76 11.09
N LEU A 73 2.39 -6.69 10.52
CA LEU A 73 2.65 -5.31 10.92
C LEU A 73 2.42 -5.06 12.42
N GLY A 74 1.46 -5.73 13.04
CA GLY A 74 1.19 -5.62 14.48
C GLY A 74 2.14 -6.42 15.38
N ASN A 75 2.87 -7.40 14.83
CA ASN A 75 3.67 -8.37 15.59
C ASN A 75 5.18 -8.29 15.32
N SER A 76 5.59 -7.60 14.26
CA SER A 76 6.98 -7.50 13.82
C SER A 76 7.47 -6.06 13.86
N GLU A 77 8.72 -5.85 14.29
CA GLU A 77 9.43 -4.59 14.13
C GLU A 77 10.26 -4.63 12.84
N TYR A 78 9.91 -3.79 11.87
CA TYR A 78 10.68 -3.58 10.64
C TYR A 78 11.56 -2.34 10.80
N LYS A 79 12.82 -2.42 10.38
CA LYS A 79 13.77 -1.32 10.53
C LYS A 79 13.76 -0.36 9.36
N THR A 80 13.47 -0.87 8.17
CA THR A 80 13.62 -0.12 6.92
C THR A 80 12.30 0.37 6.33
N ARG A 81 11.20 -0.28 6.70
CA ARG A 81 9.83 0.07 6.28
C ARG A 81 9.42 1.48 6.73
N ASP A 82 8.69 2.20 5.88
CA ASP A 82 8.03 3.45 6.26
C ASP A 82 6.92 3.19 7.30
N PRO A 83 7.00 3.77 8.52
CA PRO A 83 6.03 3.52 9.58
C PRO A 83 4.74 4.37 9.47
N CYS A 84 4.55 5.16 8.41
CA CYS A 84 3.35 6.00 8.24
C CYS A 84 2.05 5.21 8.43
N ILE A 85 2.01 3.96 7.96
CA ILE A 85 0.95 3.00 8.26
C ILE A 85 1.47 2.03 9.31
N SER A 86 1.23 2.33 10.59
CA SER A 86 1.68 1.50 11.72
C SER A 86 0.56 0.70 12.38
N ASN A 87 -0.67 1.20 12.34
CA ASN A 87 -1.81 0.53 12.94
C ASN A 87 -3.09 0.74 12.12
N VAL A 88 -3.54 -0.32 11.47
CA VAL A 88 -4.76 -0.28 10.65
C VAL A 88 -6.05 -0.26 11.46
N ASP A 89 -6.02 -0.67 12.73
CA ASP A 89 -7.20 -0.66 13.62
C ASP A 89 -7.63 0.76 14.04
N GLU A 90 -6.84 1.79 13.68
CA GLU A 90 -7.23 3.19 13.88
C GLU A 90 -8.32 3.64 12.89
N TYR A 91 -8.39 2.96 11.74
CA TYR A 91 -9.35 3.22 10.67
C TYR A 91 -10.61 2.35 10.84
N ASP A 92 -11.75 2.86 10.37
CA ASP A 92 -13.00 2.09 10.31
C ASP A 92 -13.00 1.13 9.11
N SER A 93 -12.36 1.53 8.01
CA SER A 93 -12.19 0.69 6.81
C SER A 93 -10.87 0.97 6.10
N VAL A 94 -10.43 0.00 5.30
CA VAL A 94 -9.25 0.06 4.44
C VAL A 94 -9.67 -0.23 3.01
N GLU A 95 -9.21 0.58 2.07
CA GLU A 95 -9.50 0.45 0.65
C GLU A 95 -8.23 0.19 -0.16
N VAL A 96 -8.30 -0.79 -1.06
CA VAL A 96 -7.27 -1.06 -2.08
C VAL A 96 -7.94 -1.41 -3.41
N SER A 97 -7.42 -0.87 -4.50
CA SER A 97 -7.87 -1.17 -5.85
C SER A 97 -6.79 -1.91 -6.63
N LEU A 98 -7.20 -2.84 -7.47
CA LEU A 98 -6.34 -3.52 -8.42
C LEU A 98 -6.93 -3.36 -9.82
N LEU A 99 -6.10 -2.99 -10.79
CA LEU A 99 -6.47 -2.86 -12.19
C LEU A 99 -5.59 -3.80 -13.02
N LEU A 100 -6.22 -4.73 -13.72
CA LEU A 100 -5.58 -5.52 -14.77
C LEU A 100 -5.66 -4.74 -16.08
N CYS A 101 -4.54 -4.55 -16.76
CA CYS A 101 -4.46 -3.78 -18.00
C CYS A 101 -3.50 -4.41 -19.03
N ASP A 102 -3.44 -3.82 -20.22
CA ASP A 102 -2.46 -4.17 -21.25
C ASP A 102 -1.15 -3.36 -21.13
N ASP A 103 -0.15 -3.72 -21.94
CA ASP A 103 1.14 -3.01 -21.95
C ASP A 103 1.03 -1.54 -22.40
N ASP A 104 0.12 -1.24 -23.32
CA ASP A 104 -0.04 0.11 -23.87
C ASP A 104 -0.59 1.07 -22.82
N PHE A 105 -1.49 0.60 -21.96
CA PHE A 105 -2.03 1.33 -20.84
C PHE A 105 -0.96 1.57 -19.76
N ILE A 106 -0.28 0.51 -19.31
CA ILE A 106 0.70 0.65 -18.23
C ILE A 106 1.93 1.47 -18.68
N ARG A 107 2.34 1.39 -19.96
CA ARG A 107 3.43 2.21 -20.50
C ARG A 107 3.10 3.70 -20.47
N LYS A 108 1.86 4.08 -20.79
CA LYS A 108 1.42 5.49 -20.69
C LYS A 108 1.47 5.97 -19.25
N LEU A 109 1.01 5.15 -18.31
CA LEU A 109 1.12 5.45 -16.88
C LEU A 109 2.58 5.53 -16.44
N ASN A 110 3.42 4.58 -16.83
CA ASN A 110 4.84 4.59 -16.47
C ASN A 110 5.52 5.88 -16.98
N LYS A 111 5.17 6.31 -18.20
CA LYS A 111 5.66 7.58 -18.75
C LYS A 111 5.14 8.79 -17.98
N GLU A 112 3.86 8.81 -17.63
CA GLU A 112 3.24 9.94 -16.93
C GLU A 112 3.77 10.10 -15.50
N TRP A 113 3.91 8.98 -14.78
CA TRP A 113 4.22 8.97 -13.36
C TRP A 113 5.72 8.87 -13.06
N ARG A 114 6.48 8.10 -13.86
CA ARG A 114 7.93 7.85 -13.66
C ARG A 114 8.82 8.48 -14.74
N ASP A 115 8.25 9.14 -15.76
CA ASP A 115 8.97 9.63 -16.95
C ASP A 115 9.59 8.52 -17.81
N GLU A 116 9.15 7.28 -17.62
CA GLU A 116 9.70 6.08 -18.26
C GLU A 116 8.81 5.56 -19.39
N ASP A 117 9.29 5.64 -20.63
CA ASP A 117 8.50 5.32 -21.82
C ASP A 117 8.58 3.84 -22.24
N HIS A 118 8.33 2.93 -21.30
CA HIS A 118 8.26 1.49 -21.55
C HIS A 118 7.22 0.83 -20.64
N ALA A 119 6.71 -0.33 -21.07
CA ALA A 119 5.80 -1.13 -20.24
C ALA A 119 6.56 -1.71 -19.05
N THR A 120 5.89 -1.77 -17.90
CA THR A 120 6.38 -2.43 -16.69
C THR A 120 5.39 -3.52 -16.27
N ASP A 121 5.73 -4.34 -15.29
CA ASP A 121 4.88 -5.42 -14.78
C ASP A 121 3.80 -4.90 -13.81
N VAL A 122 4.20 -4.10 -12.82
CA VAL A 122 3.30 -3.54 -11.81
C VAL A 122 3.68 -2.10 -11.42
N LEU A 123 2.67 -1.27 -11.19
CA LEU A 123 2.80 0.04 -10.57
C LEU A 123 1.96 0.09 -9.29
N SER A 124 2.61 0.37 -8.15
CA SER A 124 1.95 0.66 -6.87
C SER A 124 1.79 2.16 -6.68
N MET A 125 0.56 2.67 -6.71
CA MET A 125 0.26 4.09 -6.55
C MET A 125 -0.39 4.34 -5.19
N SER A 126 0.39 4.85 -4.23
CA SER A 126 -0.10 5.14 -2.89
C SER A 126 -0.97 6.39 -2.87
N GLN A 127 -2.11 6.26 -2.20
CA GLN A 127 -3.06 7.34 -1.95
C GLN A 127 -3.10 7.77 -0.48
N HIS A 128 -2.25 7.14 0.36
CA HIS A 128 -2.21 7.41 1.79
C HIS A 128 -1.63 8.80 2.06
N ILE A 129 -2.36 9.61 2.83
CA ILE A 129 -1.90 10.94 3.27
C ILE A 129 -1.61 10.90 4.78
N PRO A 130 -0.33 10.91 5.18
CA PRO A 130 0.04 10.91 6.59
C PRO A 130 -0.56 12.10 7.35
N GLY A 131 -1.16 11.83 8.51
CA GLY A 131 -1.73 12.86 9.39
C GLY A 131 -3.13 13.35 9.00
N LEU A 132 -3.71 12.86 7.90
CA LEU A 132 -5.11 13.12 7.57
C LEU A 132 -6.04 12.25 8.44
N GLN A 133 -6.84 12.88 9.30
CA GLN A 133 -7.74 12.17 10.23
C GLN A 133 -9.09 11.86 9.58
N ILE A 134 -9.08 10.98 8.59
CA ILE A 134 -10.30 10.41 8.00
C ILE A 134 -10.51 8.98 8.49
N PRO A 135 -11.77 8.50 8.60
CA PRO A 135 -12.06 7.16 9.11
C PRO A 135 -11.70 6.04 8.13
N VAL A 136 -11.30 6.35 6.88
CA VAL A 136 -10.97 5.39 5.83
C VAL A 136 -9.48 5.48 5.52
N LEU A 137 -8.78 4.34 5.50
CA LEU A 137 -7.41 4.24 4.98
C LEU A 137 -7.46 3.88 3.50
N GLN A 138 -7.18 4.85 2.64
CA GLN A 138 -6.96 4.61 1.21
C GLN A 138 -5.50 4.19 1.01
N LEU A 139 -5.25 2.88 0.80
CA LEU A 139 -3.90 2.40 0.51
C LEU A 139 -3.45 2.88 -0.86
N GLY A 140 -4.35 2.75 -1.84
CA GLY A 140 -4.15 3.19 -3.21
C GLY A 140 -4.42 2.07 -4.23
N ASP A 141 -3.75 2.19 -5.37
CA ASP A 141 -4.04 1.39 -6.55
C ASP A 141 -2.83 0.54 -6.97
N LEU A 142 -3.09 -0.69 -7.36
CA LEU A 142 -2.14 -1.55 -8.07
C LEU A 142 -2.55 -1.68 -9.52
N VAL A 143 -1.67 -1.32 -10.44
CA VAL A 143 -1.90 -1.50 -11.88
C VAL A 143 -0.95 -2.57 -12.39
N ILE A 144 -1.50 -3.67 -12.90
CA ILE A 144 -0.73 -4.84 -13.34
C ILE A 144 -0.94 -5.05 -14.84
N SER A 145 0.15 -5.15 -15.60
CA SER A 145 0.08 -5.54 -17.01
C SER A 145 -0.07 -7.05 -17.14
N VAL A 146 -1.19 -7.48 -17.72
CA VAL A 146 -1.46 -8.90 -18.01
C VAL A 146 -0.51 -9.43 -19.10
N ASP A 147 -0.15 -8.60 -20.08
CA ASP A 147 0.74 -8.99 -21.16
C ASP A 147 2.17 -9.21 -20.67
N THR A 148 2.67 -8.33 -19.80
CA THR A 148 3.97 -8.50 -19.16
C THR A 148 3.96 -9.70 -18.21
N ALA A 149 2.94 -9.84 -17.36
CA ALA A 149 2.81 -10.98 -16.46
C ALA A 149 2.73 -12.32 -17.23
N ARG A 150 2.10 -12.35 -18.41
CA ARG A 150 2.06 -13.55 -19.26
C ARG A 150 3.45 -13.95 -19.75
N ARG A 151 4.25 -12.99 -20.23
CA ARG A 151 5.62 -13.26 -20.67
C ARG A 151 6.49 -13.74 -19.51
N GLN A 152 6.41 -13.09 -18.36
CA GLN A 152 7.16 -13.49 -17.16
C GLN A 152 6.77 -14.88 -16.65
N ALA A 153 5.47 -15.20 -16.64
CA ALA A 153 4.97 -16.53 -16.27
C ALA A 153 5.53 -17.63 -17.18
N GLU A 154 5.57 -17.37 -18.51
CA GLU A 154 6.15 -18.29 -19.49
C GLU A 154 7.66 -18.48 -19.28
N GLU A 155 8.40 -17.38 -19.07
CA GLU A 155 9.84 -17.40 -18.81
C GLU A 155 10.22 -18.13 -17.52
N ARG A 156 9.42 -17.95 -16.46
CA ARG A 156 9.63 -18.55 -15.13
C ARG A 156 9.00 -19.93 -14.97
N GLY A 157 8.21 -20.38 -15.96
CA GLY A 157 7.64 -21.72 -16.01
C GLY A 157 6.50 -21.97 -15.03
N HIS A 158 5.69 -20.95 -14.73
CA HIS A 158 4.50 -21.08 -13.89
C HIS A 158 3.25 -20.46 -14.52
N THR A 159 2.12 -20.49 -13.83
CA THR A 159 0.86 -20.01 -14.41
C THR A 159 0.78 -18.48 -14.39
N LEU A 160 -0.04 -17.92 -15.29
CA LEU A 160 -0.35 -16.48 -15.28
C LEU A 160 -0.97 -16.03 -13.95
N LEU A 161 -1.83 -16.86 -13.36
CA LEU A 161 -2.41 -16.58 -12.04
C LEU A 161 -1.33 -16.44 -10.97
N ASP A 162 -0.31 -17.30 -11.01
CA ASP A 162 0.77 -17.26 -10.04
C ASP A 162 1.65 -16.02 -10.22
N GLU A 163 1.96 -15.61 -11.46
CA GLU A 163 2.68 -14.36 -11.71
C GLU A 163 1.88 -13.16 -11.19
N ILE A 164 0.59 -13.08 -11.50
CA ILE A 164 -0.24 -11.96 -11.03
C ILE A 164 -0.37 -11.96 -9.50
N ARG A 165 -0.38 -13.12 -8.84
CA ARG A 165 -0.31 -13.20 -7.36
C ARG A 165 1.00 -12.66 -6.83
N ILE A 166 2.12 -13.01 -7.45
CA ILE A 166 3.45 -12.50 -7.10
C ILE A 166 3.47 -10.97 -7.22
N LEU A 167 3.07 -10.43 -8.37
CA LEU A 167 3.02 -8.99 -8.63
C LEU A 167 2.05 -8.26 -7.68
N MET A 168 0.89 -8.86 -7.39
CA MET A 168 -0.07 -8.33 -6.42
C MET A 168 0.56 -8.24 -5.03
N VAL A 169 1.14 -9.32 -4.50
CA VAL A 169 1.73 -9.32 -3.15
C VAL A 169 2.87 -8.31 -3.07
N HIS A 170 3.75 -8.29 -4.07
CA HIS A 170 4.83 -7.33 -4.17
C HIS A 170 4.31 -5.88 -4.13
N GLY A 171 3.30 -5.60 -4.96
CA GLY A 171 2.69 -4.28 -5.04
C GLY A 171 2.02 -3.85 -3.74
N LEU A 172 1.31 -4.78 -3.07
CA LEU A 172 0.67 -4.52 -1.77
C LEU A 172 1.72 -4.19 -0.70
N LEU A 173 2.85 -4.90 -0.66
CA LEU A 173 3.93 -4.59 0.28
C LEU A 173 4.50 -3.19 0.06
N HIS A 174 4.66 -2.77 -1.21
CA HIS A 174 5.01 -1.38 -1.49
C HIS A 174 3.98 -0.39 -0.93
N LEU A 175 2.68 -0.62 -1.13
CA LEU A 175 1.62 0.23 -0.56
C LEU A 175 1.65 0.28 0.98
N LEU A 176 2.21 -0.74 1.64
CA LEU A 176 2.41 -0.81 3.09
C LEU A 176 3.72 -0.19 3.56
N GLY A 177 4.48 0.45 2.67
CA GLY A 177 5.70 1.20 2.99
C GLY A 177 6.98 0.36 2.95
N PHE A 178 6.95 -0.86 2.41
CA PHE A 178 8.19 -1.59 2.12
C PHE A 178 8.83 -1.04 0.84
N ASP A 179 10.15 -0.94 0.81
CA ASP A 179 10.92 -0.56 -0.38
C ASP A 179 12.23 -1.34 -0.39
N HIS A 180 12.24 -2.44 -1.16
CA HIS A 180 13.38 -3.35 -1.27
C HIS A 180 14.63 -2.71 -1.90
N GLU A 181 14.50 -1.58 -2.60
CA GLU A 181 15.64 -0.93 -3.24
C GLU A 181 16.47 -0.05 -2.29
N LEU A 182 15.97 0.22 -1.07
CA LEU A 182 16.65 1.13 -0.13
C LEU A 182 17.98 0.58 0.37
N SER A 183 18.03 -0.72 0.67
CA SER A 183 19.22 -1.40 1.19
C SER A 183 19.03 -2.91 1.15
N LYS A 184 20.12 -3.66 1.30
CA LYS A 184 20.07 -5.12 1.44
C LYS A 184 19.19 -5.58 2.62
N GLU A 185 19.18 -4.83 3.72
CA GLU A 185 18.32 -5.15 4.87
C GLU A 185 16.83 -4.94 4.51
N ALA A 186 16.52 -3.95 3.69
CA ALA A 186 15.16 -3.70 3.21
C ALA A 186 14.69 -4.76 2.21
N GLU A 187 15.59 -5.19 1.33
CA GLU A 187 15.38 -6.32 0.42
C GLU A 187 15.06 -7.60 1.21
N GLU A 188 15.90 -7.96 2.19
CA GLU A 188 15.70 -9.14 3.04
C GLU A 188 14.40 -9.07 3.86
N GLU A 189 14.03 -7.90 4.39
CA GLU A 189 12.76 -7.69 5.12
C GLU A 189 11.55 -7.89 4.20
N MET A 190 11.56 -7.29 3.01
CA MET A 190 10.43 -7.36 2.07
C MET A 190 10.31 -8.76 1.43
N GLU A 191 11.43 -9.41 1.09
CA GLU A 191 11.45 -10.78 0.55
C GLU A 191 10.82 -11.78 1.54
N GLN A 192 11.16 -11.67 2.83
CA GLN A 192 10.61 -12.56 3.86
C GLN A 192 9.09 -12.41 4.00
N GLU A 193 8.58 -11.18 3.97
CA GLU A 193 7.14 -10.92 4.03
C GLU A 193 6.43 -11.40 2.76
N GLU A 194 7.03 -11.16 1.59
CA GLU A 194 6.53 -11.63 0.31
C GLU A 194 6.37 -13.16 0.30
N GLU A 195 7.40 -13.90 0.74
CA GLU A 195 7.34 -15.36 0.83
C GLU A 195 6.27 -15.85 1.82
N GLN A 196 6.15 -15.23 3.00
CA GLN A 196 5.14 -15.61 4.00
C GLN A 196 3.72 -15.45 3.47
N ILE A 197 3.46 -14.34 2.77
CA ILE A 197 2.15 -14.05 2.18
C ILE A 197 1.86 -15.03 1.04
N LEU A 198 2.81 -15.25 0.13
CA LEU A 198 2.63 -16.17 -0.98
C LEU A 198 2.38 -17.60 -0.52
N ASN A 199 3.11 -18.08 0.50
CA ASN A 199 2.87 -19.41 1.09
C ASN A 199 1.43 -19.58 1.62
N THR A 200 0.82 -18.51 2.12
CA THR A 200 -0.58 -18.52 2.59
C THR A 200 -1.59 -18.59 1.45
N LEU A 201 -1.18 -18.19 0.24
CA LEU A 201 -1.96 -18.33 -0.99
C LEU A 201 -1.75 -19.69 -1.68
N GLU A 202 -1.15 -20.66 -0.97
CA GLU A 202 -0.83 -22.01 -1.46
C GLU A 202 0.18 -22.03 -2.64
N TRP A 203 0.97 -20.96 -2.78
CA TRP A 203 2.07 -20.90 -3.75
C TRP A 203 3.24 -21.81 -3.31
N ILE A 204 3.80 -22.55 -4.26
CA ILE A 204 4.96 -23.44 -4.06
C ILE A 204 6.07 -22.98 -5.02
N GLY A 205 6.61 -21.78 -4.78
CA GLY A 205 7.68 -21.22 -5.62
C GLY A 205 8.38 -20.05 -4.93
N LYS A 206 9.18 -19.30 -5.71
CA LYS A 206 9.90 -18.10 -5.25
C LYS A 206 9.00 -16.87 -5.40
N GLY A 207 9.22 -15.83 -4.59
CA GLY A 207 8.64 -14.50 -4.78
C GLY A 207 9.33 -13.71 -5.91
N LEU A 208 8.88 -12.48 -6.16
CA LEU A 208 9.43 -11.57 -7.17
C LEU A 208 10.89 -11.22 -6.87
N ILE A 209 11.17 -10.81 -5.63
CA ILE A 209 12.51 -10.35 -5.20
C ILE A 209 13.53 -11.49 -5.37
N ARG A 210 13.18 -12.67 -4.86
CA ARG A 210 14.01 -13.87 -4.96
C ARG A 210 14.20 -14.36 -6.41
N SER A 211 13.19 -14.15 -7.26
CA SER A 211 13.26 -14.53 -8.67
C SER A 211 14.19 -13.60 -9.45
N ALA A 212 14.18 -12.30 -9.17
CA ALA A 212 15.11 -11.33 -9.76
C ALA A 212 16.57 -11.66 -9.44
N TYR A 213 16.87 -12.07 -8.20
CA TYR A 213 18.22 -12.44 -7.79
C TYR A 213 18.77 -13.67 -8.55
N HIS A 214 17.94 -14.69 -8.77
CA HIS A 214 18.37 -15.93 -9.45
C HIS A 214 18.78 -15.69 -10.91
N PHE A 215 18.11 -14.76 -11.61
CA PHE A 215 18.45 -14.41 -13.00
C PHE A 215 19.82 -13.72 -13.10
N SER A 216 20.19 -12.95 -12.08
CA SER A 216 21.51 -12.31 -12.02
C SER A 216 22.65 -13.31 -11.74
N THR A 217 22.39 -14.36 -10.95
CA THR A 217 23.40 -15.38 -10.64
C THR A 217 23.57 -16.47 -11.71
N ASP A 218 22.53 -16.77 -12.50
CA ASP A 218 22.63 -17.73 -13.60
C ASP A 218 23.45 -17.18 -14.79
N MET A 219 23.63 -15.86 -14.90
CA MET A 219 24.58 -15.25 -15.84
C MET A 219 26.04 -15.28 -15.36
N ASP A 220 26.30 -15.47 -14.07
CA ASP A 220 27.65 -15.40 -13.47
C ASP A 220 28.36 -16.77 -13.44
N HIS A 221 27.75 -17.81 -14.03
CA HIS A 221 28.32 -19.16 -14.13
C HIS A 221 28.82 -19.56 -15.52
N SER A 222 28.93 -18.61 -16.45
CA SER A 222 29.73 -18.78 -17.67
C SER A 222 30.66 -17.60 -17.93
N GLU A 223 31.74 -17.50 -17.17
CA GLU A 223 33.11 -17.22 -17.64
C GLU A 223 34.01 -16.87 -16.46
N ASN A 224 34.89 -17.81 -16.12
CA ASN A 224 35.97 -17.57 -15.18
C ASN A 224 37.17 -17.04 -16.00
N SER A 225 37.41 -15.73 -15.94
CA SER A 225 38.74 -15.17 -16.20
C SER A 225 38.92 -13.86 -15.44
N ASP A 226 39.97 -13.83 -14.63
CA ASP A 226 40.45 -12.70 -13.85
C ASP A 226 40.68 -11.43 -14.70
N GLU A 227 40.51 -10.29 -14.03
CA GLU A 227 40.97 -8.94 -14.40
C GLU A 227 40.30 -8.21 -15.58
N ALA A 228 39.23 -7.46 -15.28
CA ALA A 228 39.09 -6.11 -15.84
C ALA A 228 38.28 -5.20 -14.91
N ASN A 229 38.87 -4.05 -14.68
CA ASN A 229 38.48 -2.99 -13.77
C ASN A 229 37.52 -2.02 -14.49
N ARG A 230 36.62 -1.43 -13.70
CA ARG A 230 35.98 -0.11 -13.89
C ARG A 230 34.79 0.04 -14.87
N ASP A 231 33.81 0.77 -14.32
CA ASP A 231 32.85 1.64 -15.01
C ASP A 231 31.59 1.02 -15.61
N ILE A 232 30.62 0.73 -14.74
CA ILE A 232 29.24 1.17 -14.98
C ILE A 232 28.79 1.91 -13.71
N GLU A 233 28.98 3.23 -13.75
CA GLU A 233 28.49 4.15 -12.75
C GLU A 233 26.98 3.95 -12.54
N LYS A 234 26.66 3.60 -11.29
CA LYS A 234 25.46 4.00 -10.58
C LYS A 234 25.03 5.40 -11.02
N ARG A 235 24.12 5.49 -11.97
CA ARG A 235 23.32 6.70 -12.15
C ARG A 235 22.17 6.64 -11.15
N SER A 236 22.52 6.78 -9.88
CA SER A 236 21.59 7.20 -8.84
C SER A 236 21.06 8.58 -9.22
N LEU A 237 19.95 8.64 -9.93
CA LEU A 237 19.15 9.85 -10.03
C LEU A 237 18.32 9.93 -8.75
N ARG A 238 18.95 10.54 -7.74
CA ARG A 238 18.26 11.16 -6.62
C ARG A 238 17.48 12.35 -7.16
N GLU A 239 16.20 12.17 -7.41
CA GLU A 239 15.26 13.28 -7.49
C GLU A 239 14.08 12.97 -6.59
N GLY A 240 13.90 13.81 -5.57
CA GLY A 240 12.76 13.74 -4.67
C GLY A 240 11.48 13.85 -5.49
N HIS A 241 10.60 12.86 -5.32
CA HIS A 241 9.34 12.80 -6.03
C HIS A 241 8.47 13.97 -5.59
N GLN A 242 8.27 14.93 -6.50
CA GLN A 242 7.18 15.89 -6.38
C GLN A 242 5.90 15.22 -6.90
N PRO A 243 4.78 15.27 -6.16
CA PRO A 243 3.50 14.76 -6.65
C PRO A 243 3.08 15.59 -7.86
N LYS A 244 2.88 14.94 -9.01
CA LYS A 244 2.61 15.63 -10.29
C LYS A 244 1.13 15.74 -10.65
N LEU A 245 0.21 15.06 -9.94
CA LEU A 245 -1.22 15.19 -10.19
C LEU A 245 -2.03 15.21 -8.89
N THR A 246 -3.03 16.10 -8.89
CA THR A 246 -3.99 16.29 -7.80
C THR A 246 -5.33 15.71 -8.23
N HIS A 247 -5.77 14.61 -7.65
CA HIS A 247 -7.17 14.19 -7.82
C HIS A 247 -8.07 14.93 -6.82
N ILE A 248 -9.26 15.31 -7.31
CA ILE A 248 -10.33 15.96 -6.54
C ILE A 248 -11.23 14.84 -6.04
N VAL A 249 -11.31 14.64 -4.73
CA VAL A 249 -12.37 13.84 -4.13
C VAL A 249 -13.59 14.76 -3.99
N CYS A 250 -14.61 14.54 -4.81
CA CYS A 250 -15.93 15.10 -4.57
C CYS A 250 -16.67 14.19 -3.59
N ASP A 251 -16.91 14.67 -2.38
CA ASP A 251 -17.87 14.04 -1.47
C ASP A 251 -19.29 14.12 -2.07
N ILE A 252 -20.19 13.24 -1.65
CA ILE A 252 -21.60 13.18 -2.08
C ILE A 252 -22.34 14.51 -1.86
N ASP A 253 -21.81 15.38 -1.00
CA ASP A 253 -22.34 16.72 -0.68
C ASP A 253 -21.65 17.89 -1.42
N GLY A 254 -20.71 17.64 -2.34
CA GLY A 254 -20.10 18.66 -3.19
C GLY A 254 -19.14 19.64 -2.48
N GLU A 255 -18.73 19.35 -1.23
CA GLU A 255 -17.61 20.06 -0.60
C GLU A 255 -16.28 19.49 -1.11
N VAL A 256 -15.49 20.35 -1.77
CA VAL A 256 -14.15 20.03 -2.28
C VAL A 256 -13.21 19.82 -1.09
N MET A 257 -12.91 18.56 -0.79
CA MET A 257 -11.83 18.19 0.12
C MET A 257 -10.49 18.27 -0.64
N LYS A 258 -9.45 18.69 0.08
CA LYS A 258 -8.12 19.11 -0.41
C LYS A 258 -7.49 18.15 -1.44
N HIS A 259 -6.59 18.72 -2.26
CA HIS A 259 -5.67 18.03 -3.18
C HIS A 259 -5.13 16.72 -2.60
N GLN A 260 -5.40 15.60 -3.28
CA GLN A 260 -4.78 14.31 -2.98
C GLN A 260 -3.50 14.16 -3.79
N GLU A 261 -2.38 14.01 -3.11
CA GLU A 261 -1.08 13.70 -3.70
C GLU A 261 -0.97 12.18 -3.81
N VAL A 262 -0.79 11.68 -5.04
CA VAL A 262 -0.60 10.25 -5.32
C VAL A 262 0.87 10.01 -5.65
N TYR A 263 1.45 8.95 -5.08
CA TYR A 263 2.86 8.62 -5.22
C TYR A 263 3.03 7.24 -5.87
N CYS A 264 3.78 7.16 -6.98
CA CYS A 264 4.22 5.87 -7.51
C CYS A 264 5.38 5.35 -6.67
N LEU A 265 5.20 4.17 -6.08
CA LEU A 265 6.15 3.56 -5.13
C LEU A 265 7.09 2.54 -5.79
N CYS A 266 6.64 1.86 -6.84
CA CYS A 266 7.53 1.01 -7.65
C CYS A 266 8.45 1.91 -8.47
N LYS A 267 9.76 1.71 -8.36
CA LYS A 267 10.81 2.42 -9.11
C LYS A 267 11.31 1.62 -10.30
#